data_AF-A0A967CTL4-F1
#
_entry.id   AF-A0A967CTL4-F1
#
_cell.length_a   1.000
_cell.length_b   1.000
_cell.length_c   1.000
_cell.angle_alpha   90.00
_cell.angle_beta   90.00
_cell.angle_gamma   90.00
#
_symmetry.space_group_name_H-M   'P 1'
#
loop_
_entity.id
_entity.type
_entity.pdbx_description
1 polymer ?
#
loop_
_entity_poly.entity_id
_entity_poly.type
_entity_poly.pdbx_seq_one_letter_code
_entity_poly.pdbx_strand_id
1 'polypeptide(L)'
;MVAASLVILAFGLPAVAQSDEFMRECMVTASEKMCACMSARIPAGQRANAVAGLRKSNASVNVSGNLLDPATLSQNEMQGLNTVVAAQAYCM
;
A
#
# COMPACT_ATOMS: atom_id res chain seq x y z
N MET A 1 -20.23 0.73 43.23
CA MET A 1 -19.27 1.02 42.14
C MET A 1 -18.93 -0.31 41.46
N VAL A 2 -19.51 -0.61 40.31
CA VAL A 2 -19.11 -1.74 39.46
C VAL A 2 -19.04 -1.19 38.04
N ALA A 3 -17.85 -0.72 37.66
CA ALA A 3 -17.55 -0.33 36.29
C ALA A 3 -17.02 -1.59 35.58
N ALA A 4 -17.95 -2.35 35.00
CA ALA A 4 -17.61 -3.51 34.19
C ALA A 4 -17.75 -3.16 32.71
N SER A 5 -16.70 -3.53 31.96
CA SER A 5 -16.72 -3.87 30.53
C SER A 5 -16.55 -2.73 29.53
N LEU A 6 -15.29 -2.34 29.31
CA LEU A 6 -14.83 -1.83 28.02
C LEU A 6 -14.88 -2.96 26.99
N VAL A 7 -15.99 -3.06 26.27
CA VAL A 7 -16.09 -3.89 25.06
C VAL A 7 -15.36 -3.15 23.94
N ILE A 8 -14.07 -3.45 23.74
CA ILE A 8 -13.35 -3.05 22.53
C ILE A 8 -13.77 -4.01 21.42
N LEU A 9 -14.89 -3.69 20.76
CA LEU A 9 -15.22 -4.24 19.45
C LEU A 9 -14.25 -3.61 18.43
N ALA A 10 -13.01 -4.10 18.42
CA ALA A 10 -12.13 -3.93 17.29
C ALA A 10 -12.74 -4.73 16.13
N PHE A 11 -13.60 -4.07 15.35
CA PHE A 11 -13.96 -4.51 14.01
C PHE A 11 -12.69 -4.50 13.15
N GLY A 12 -11.86 -5.53 13.32
CA GLY A 12 -10.73 -5.85 12.46
C GLY A 12 -11.24 -6.36 11.13
N LEU A 13 -11.72 -5.44 10.28
CA LEU A 13 -11.82 -5.68 8.85
C LEU A 13 -10.39 -5.90 8.30
N PRO A 14 -10.22 -6.82 7.35
CA PRO A 14 -9.13 -7.78 7.37
C PRO A 14 -7.83 -7.10 6.91
N ALA A 15 -6.89 -6.92 7.83
CA ALA A 15 -5.51 -6.58 7.50
C ALA A 15 -4.91 -7.57 6.47
N VAL A 16 -5.41 -8.81 6.45
CA VAL A 16 -5.09 -9.85 5.46
C VAL A 16 -5.55 -9.46 4.05
N ALA A 17 -6.78 -8.99 3.85
CA ALA A 17 -7.28 -8.65 2.52
C ALA A 17 -6.56 -7.45 1.91
N GLN A 18 -6.23 -6.44 2.73
CA GLN A 18 -5.38 -5.34 2.26
C GLN A 18 -3.92 -5.75 2.04
N SER A 19 -3.48 -6.87 2.62
CA SER A 19 -2.16 -7.44 2.33
C SER A 19 -2.12 -8.10 0.99
N ASP A 20 -3.14 -8.89 0.69
CA ASP A 20 -3.31 -9.52 -0.62
C ASP A 20 -3.38 -8.48 -1.73
N GLU A 21 -4.16 -7.42 -1.55
CA GLU A 21 -4.29 -6.35 -2.54
C GLU A 21 -2.95 -5.63 -2.78
N PHE A 22 -2.19 -5.34 -1.71
CA PHE A 22 -0.86 -4.74 -1.84
C PHE A 22 0.12 -5.67 -2.57
N MET A 23 0.16 -6.95 -2.19
CA MET A 23 1.03 -7.94 -2.81
C MET A 23 0.73 -8.07 -4.29
N ARG A 24 -0.56 -8.16 -4.67
CA ARG A 24 -0.99 -8.26 -6.06
C ARG A 24 -0.50 -7.10 -6.91
N GLU A 25 -0.64 -5.87 -6.42
CA GLU A 25 -0.23 -4.69 -7.18
C GLU A 25 1.30 -4.49 -7.16
N CYS A 26 1.98 -4.78 -6.06
CA CYS A 26 3.43 -4.63 -5.96
C CYS A 26 4.16 -5.61 -6.90
N MET A 27 3.68 -6.85 -7.00
CA MET A 27 4.32 -7.89 -7.81
C MET A 27 4.23 -7.67 -9.33
N VAL A 28 3.50 -6.65 -9.79
CA VAL A 28 3.48 -6.26 -11.20
C VAL A 28 4.85 -5.74 -11.64
N THR A 29 5.58 -5.06 -10.76
CA THR A 29 6.86 -4.40 -11.09
C THR A 29 8.02 -4.81 -10.19
N ALA A 30 7.79 -5.52 -9.09
CA ALA A 30 8.81 -5.97 -8.15
C ALA A 30 8.71 -7.47 -7.84
N SER A 31 9.76 -8.04 -7.25
CA SER A 31 9.77 -9.46 -6.85
C SER A 31 8.91 -9.71 -5.62
N GLU A 32 8.39 -10.94 -5.47
CA GLU A 32 7.61 -11.36 -4.30
C GLU A 32 8.34 -11.07 -2.98
N LYS A 33 9.66 -11.35 -2.91
CA LYS A 33 10.49 -11.10 -1.73
C LYS A 33 10.52 -9.61 -1.35
N MET A 34 10.67 -8.73 -2.34
CA MET A 34 10.64 -7.28 -2.14
C MET A 34 9.27 -6.85 -1.64
N CYS A 35 8.20 -7.31 -2.29
CA CYS A 35 6.83 -6.98 -1.92
C CYS A 35 6.46 -7.47 -0.53
N ALA A 36 6.87 -8.67 -0.14
CA ALA A 36 6.65 -9.20 1.21
C ALA A 36 7.34 -8.32 2.26
N CYS A 37 8.59 -7.92 2.02
CA CYS A 37 9.33 -7.00 2.90
C CYS A 37 8.60 -5.65 3.03
N MET A 38 8.20 -5.04 1.90
CA MET A 38 7.47 -3.78 1.90
C MET A 38 6.13 -3.89 2.61
N SER A 39 5.40 -4.98 2.38
CA SER A 39 4.07 -5.23 2.96
C SER A 39 4.08 -5.21 4.49
N ALA A 40 5.19 -5.64 5.11
CA ALA A 40 5.41 -5.65 6.55
C ALA A 40 5.87 -4.29 7.11
N ARG A 41 6.35 -3.39 6.25
CA ARG A 41 6.87 -2.05 6.63
C ARG A 41 5.84 -0.95 6.47
N ILE A 42 4.87 -1.12 5.57
CA ILE A 42 3.84 -0.11 5.31
C ILE A 42 2.82 -0.12 6.45
N PRO A 43 2.61 1.02 7.14
CA PRO A 43 1.62 1.11 8.21
C PRO A 43 0.22 0.77 7.71
N ALA A 44 -0.59 0.11 8.54
CA ALA A 44 -1.97 -0.29 8.19
C ALA A 44 -2.82 0.88 7.65
N GLY A 45 -2.70 2.06 8.26
CA GLY A 45 -3.42 3.27 7.83
C GLY A 45 -2.97 3.84 6.47
N GLN A 46 -1.84 3.42 5.94
CA GLN A 46 -1.30 3.89 4.66
C GLN A 46 -1.42 2.85 3.53
N ARG A 47 -1.89 1.63 3.83
CA ARG A 47 -1.95 0.55 2.82
C ARG A 47 -2.90 0.84 1.67
N ALA A 48 -4.07 1.41 1.95
CA ALA A 48 -5.02 1.79 0.91
C ALA A 48 -4.41 2.81 -0.07
N ASN A 49 -3.70 3.82 0.46
CA ASN A 49 -3.01 4.82 -0.35
C ASN A 49 -1.87 4.18 -1.16
N ALA A 50 -1.06 3.30 -0.53
CA ALA A 50 0.02 2.58 -1.19
C ALA A 50 -0.51 1.71 -2.36
N VAL A 51 -1.63 1.02 -2.17
CA VAL A 51 -2.30 0.25 -3.23
C VAL A 51 -2.79 1.16 -4.35
N ALA A 52 -3.41 2.31 -4.05
CA ALA A 52 -3.85 3.27 -5.06
C ALA A 52 -2.68 3.81 -5.88
N GLY A 53 -1.59 4.18 -5.21
CA GLY A 53 -0.34 4.61 -5.83
C GLY A 53 0.26 3.54 -6.75
N LEU A 54 0.34 2.28 -6.28
CA LEU A 54 0.83 1.16 -7.09
C LEU A 54 -0.05 0.88 -8.30
N ARG A 55 -1.38 0.88 -8.17
CA ARG A 55 -2.29 0.71 -9.32
C ARG A 55 -2.06 1.76 -10.40
N LYS A 56 -1.94 3.02 -9.98
CA LYS A 56 -1.64 4.11 -10.91
C LYS A 56 -0.26 3.91 -11.55
N SER A 57 0.73 3.51 -10.75
CA SER A 57 2.06 3.12 -11.22
C SER A 57 2.01 2.09 -12.32
N ASN A 58 1.39 0.95 -12.02
CA ASN A 58 1.21 -0.18 -12.91
C ASN A 58 0.48 0.23 -14.20
N ALA A 59 -0.56 1.07 -14.09
CA ALA A 59 -1.29 1.57 -15.24
C ALA A 59 -0.41 2.42 -16.19
N SER A 60 0.46 3.28 -15.65
CA SER A 60 1.36 4.10 -16.47
C SER A 60 2.43 3.26 -17.19
N VAL A 61 3.01 2.26 -16.52
CA VAL A 61 3.98 1.36 -17.18
C VAL A 61 3.33 0.51 -18.27
N ASN A 62 2.08 0.07 -18.06
CA ASN A 62 1.36 -0.79 -19.01
C ASN A 62 0.86 -0.06 -20.27
N VAL A 63 0.52 1.24 -20.18
CA VAL A 63 -0.17 1.97 -21.27
C VAL A 63 0.78 2.72 -22.22
N SER A 64 2.00 3.05 -21.81
CA SER A 64 2.88 3.86 -22.70
C SER A 64 4.38 3.69 -22.53
N GLY A 65 4.88 2.92 -21.55
CA GLY A 65 6.31 2.98 -21.20
C GLY A 65 6.76 4.38 -20.74
N ASN A 66 5.81 5.31 -20.56
CA ASN A 66 6.05 6.65 -20.06
C ASN A 66 6.13 6.60 -18.53
N LEU A 67 7.11 7.31 -17.98
CA LEU A 67 7.18 7.59 -16.55
C LEU A 67 5.84 8.19 -16.09
N LEU A 68 5.45 7.84 -14.87
CA LEU A 68 4.28 8.46 -14.22
C LEU A 68 4.35 9.98 -14.33
N ASP A 69 3.28 10.62 -14.78
CA ASP A 69 3.16 12.07 -14.64
C ASP A 69 2.59 12.40 -13.26
N PRO A 70 3.41 12.97 -12.35
CA PRO A 70 2.96 13.29 -11.00
C PRO A 70 1.86 14.35 -10.97
N ALA A 71 1.67 15.15 -12.03
CA ALA A 71 0.57 16.11 -12.12
C ALA A 71 -0.81 15.44 -12.25
N THR A 72 -0.84 14.15 -12.62
CA THR A 72 -2.08 13.36 -12.77
C THR A 72 -2.45 12.56 -11.51
N LEU A 73 -1.65 12.68 -10.45
CA LEU A 73 -1.86 12.01 -9.17
C LEU A 73 -2.70 12.89 -8.25
N SER A 74 -3.69 12.28 -7.62
CA SER A 74 -4.30 12.81 -6.40
C SER A 74 -3.28 12.80 -5.24
N GLN A 75 -3.54 13.61 -4.21
CA GLN A 75 -2.69 13.62 -3.01
C GLN A 75 -2.55 12.23 -2.36
N ASN A 76 -3.61 11.42 -2.36
CA ASN A 76 -3.58 10.09 -1.76
C ASN A 76 -2.67 9.13 -2.54
N GLU A 77 -2.69 9.21 -3.88
CA GLU A 77 -1.81 8.39 -4.72
C GLU A 77 -0.35 8.84 -4.58
N MET A 78 -0.08 10.15 -4.50
CA MET A 78 1.27 10.67 -4.22
C MET A 78 1.80 10.19 -2.87
N GLN A 79 1.01 10.32 -1.80
CA GLN A 79 1.40 9.85 -0.46
C GLN A 79 1.62 8.33 -0.45
N GLY A 80 0.76 7.60 -1.15
CA GLY A 80 0.88 6.17 -1.34
C GLY A 80 2.19 5.77 -2.01
N LEU A 81 2.52 6.40 -3.14
CA LEU A 81 3.76 6.18 -3.88
C LEU A 81 4.99 6.53 -3.04
N ASN A 82 4.95 7.64 -2.31
CA ASN A 82 6.06 8.01 -1.42
C ASN A 82 6.28 6.95 -0.33
N THR A 83 5.19 6.43 0.25
CA THR A 83 5.25 5.35 1.24
C THR A 83 5.84 4.05 0.65
N VAL A 84 5.46 3.72 -0.59
CA VAL A 84 5.99 2.58 -1.34
C VAL A 84 7.48 2.75 -1.63
N VAL A 85 7.93 3.91 -2.11
CA VAL A 85 9.34 4.21 -2.39
C VAL A 85 10.17 4.16 -1.10
N ALA A 86 9.67 4.74 -0.01
CA ALA A 86 10.32 4.66 1.29
C ALA A 86 10.47 3.20 1.74
N ALA A 87 9.41 2.39 1.64
CA ALA A 87 9.46 0.97 1.99
C ALA A 87 10.41 0.18 1.07
N GLN A 88 10.43 0.49 -0.22
CA GLN A 88 11.31 -0.14 -1.21
C GLN A 88 12.78 0.11 -0.87
N ALA A 89 13.15 1.34 -0.47
CA ALA A 89 14.51 1.68 -0.07
C ALA A 89 15.01 0.87 1.15
N TYR A 90 14.12 0.42 2.04
CA TYR A 90 14.48 -0.46 3.16
C TYR A 90 14.59 -1.95 2.78
N CYS A 91 14.10 -2.33 1.59
CA CYS A 91 13.96 -3.71 1.17
C CYS A 91 14.86 -4.09 -0.02
N MET A 92 15.62 -3.12 -0.57
CA MET A 92 16.75 -3.34 -1.50
C MET A 92 17.95 -3.91 -0.76
#